data_AF-A0P406-F1
#
_entry.id   AF-A0P406-F1
#
_cell.length_a   1.000
_cell.length_b   1.000
_cell.length_c   1.000
_cell.angle_alpha   90.00
_cell.angle_beta   90.00
_cell.angle_gamma   90.00
#
_symmetry.space_group_name_H-M   'P 1'
#
loop_
_entity.id
_entity.type
_entity.pdbx_description
1 polymer ?
#
loop_
_entity_poly.entity_id
_entity_poly.type
_entity_poly.pdbx_seq_one_letter_code
_entity_poly.pdbx_strand_id
1 'polypeptide(L)' 'MYRKKINVSTVLAGQKLGIKEVDEGIWLISFMSYDLGYIDLEQRTLQTIDNPFGTRL' A
#
# COMPACT_ATOMS: atom_id res chain seq x y z
N MET A 1 17.22 -5.48 14.89
CA MET A 1 16.30 -4.80 13.94
C MET A 1 15.47 -5.87 13.25
N TYR A 2 14.19 -6.02 13.58
CA TYR A 2 13.33 -7.01 12.90
C TYR A 2 12.97 -6.48 11.51
N ARG A 3 13.32 -7.22 10.46
CA ARG A 3 12.96 -6.86 9.08
C ARG A 3 11.49 -7.24 8.84
N LYS A 4 10.58 -6.27 8.85
CA LYS A 4 9.18 -6.48 8.47
C LYS A 4 9.10 -6.64 6.95
N LYS A 5 8.60 -7.78 6.46
CA LYS A 5 8.34 -8.03 5.04
C LYS A 5 6.87 -7.79 4.75
N ILE A 6 6.59 -6.89 3.82
CA ILE A 6 5.24 -6.56 3.36
C ILE A 6 5.14 -6.99 1.91
N ASN A 7 4.14 -7.82 1.58
CA ASN A 7 3.84 -8.19 0.20
C ASN A 7 2.68 -7.31 -0.30
N VAL A 8 2.84 -6.65 -1.43
CA VAL A 8 1.83 -5.75 -2.00
C VAL A 8 1.14 -6.39 -3.20
N SER A 9 1.81 -6.45 -4.36
CA SER A 9 1.32 -7.16 -5.55
C SER A 9 2.45 -7.36 -6.56
N THR A 10 2.36 -8.40 -7.38
CA THR A 10 3.33 -8.67 -8.46
C THR A 10 3.26 -7.65 -9.59
N VAL A 11 2.10 -7.02 -9.82
CA VAL A 11 1.91 -6.02 -10.89
C VAL A 11 2.71 -4.73 -10.66
N LEU A 12 3.12 -4.48 -9.41
CA LEU A 12 3.91 -3.32 -9.01
C LEU A 12 5.42 -3.64 -8.94
N ALA A 13 5.84 -4.83 -9.36
CA ALA A 13 7.24 -5.23 -9.32
C ALA A 13 8.11 -4.31 -10.21
N GLY A 14 9.27 -3.89 -9.68
CA GLY A 14 10.19 -2.99 -10.38
C GLY A 14 9.75 -1.52 -10.42
N GLN A 15 8.57 -1.19 -9.88
CA GLN A 15 8.09 0.19 -9.80
C GLN A 15 8.47 0.85 -8.46
N LYS A 16 8.58 2.19 -8.46
CA LYS A 16 8.75 2.96 -7.23
C LYS A 16 7.40 3.13 -6.53
N LEU A 17 7.30 2.68 -5.29
CA LEU A 17 6.13 2.88 -4.44
C LEU A 17 6.46 3.89 -3.34
N GLY A 18 5.49 4.75 -3.04
CA GLY A 18 5.48 5.55 -1.82
C GLY A 18 5.02 4.68 -0.65
N ILE A 19 5.76 4.74 0.46
CA ILE A 19 5.43 4.05 1.70
C ILE A 19 5.57 5.09 2.82
N LYS A 20 4.48 5.35 3.54
CA LYS A 20 4.46 6.36 4.60
C LYS A 20 3.71 5.85 5.82
N GLU A 21 4.33 5.92 6.99
CA GLU A 21 3.61 5.72 8.26
C GLU A 21 2.70 6.92 8.50
N VAL A 22 1.40 6.67 8.63
CA VAL A 22 0.37 7.70 8.83
C VAL A 22 -0.22 7.66 10.24
N ASP A 23 -0.13 6.50 10.89
CA ASP A 23 -0.47 6.27 12.29
C ASP A 23 0.36 5.10 12.83
N GLU A 24 0.35 4.86 14.14
CA GLU A 24 1.11 3.79 14.78
C GLU A 24 0.75 2.43 14.17
N GLY A 25 1.71 1.81 13.46
CA GLY A 25 1.47 0.52 12.81
C GLY A 25 0.60 0.58 11.56
N ILE A 26 0.15 1.76 11.12
CA ILE A 26 -0.67 1.97 9.91
C ILE A 26 0.15 2.69 8.84
N TRP A 27 0.25 2.07 7.67
CA TRP A 27 1.13 2.50 6.58
C TRP A 27 0.36 2.73 5.30
N LEU A 28 0.42 3.94 4.75
CA LEU A 28 -0.12 4.27 3.44
C LEU A 28 0.84 3.81 2.33
N ILE A 29 0.27 3.17 1.32
CA ILE A 29 0.95 2.82 0.07
C ILE A 29 0.42 3.69 -1.05
N SER A 30 1.33 4.32 -1.79
CA SER A 30 1.01 5.17 -2.93
C SER A 30 1.81 4.74 -4.16
N PHE A 31 1.24 4.93 -5.35
CA PHE A 31 1.91 4.72 -6.62
C PHE A 31 1.62 5.90 -7.55
N MET A 32 2.66 6.51 -8.10
CA MET A 32 2.58 7.79 -8.80
C MET A 32 1.95 8.89 -7.91
N SER A 33 0.84 9.47 -8.32
CA SER A 33 0.08 10.50 -7.60
C SER A 33 -1.17 9.93 -6.92
N TYR A 34 -1.27 8.61 -6.82
CA TYR A 34 -2.44 7.93 -6.30
C TYR A 34 -2.11 7.13 -5.06
N ASP A 35 -3.00 7.20 -4.09
CA ASP A 35 -2.98 6.30 -2.94
C ASP A 35 -3.61 4.96 -3.35
N LEU A 36 -3.05 3.85 -2.87
CA LEU A 36 -3.51 2.50 -3.17
C LEU A 36 -4.26 1.88 -1.99
N GLY A 37 -3.85 2.22 -0.77
CA GLY A 37 -4.41 1.62 0.42
C GLY A 37 -3.55 1.78 1.66
N TYR A 38 -4.07 1.26 2.76
CA TYR A 38 -3.44 1.22 4.06
C TYR A 38 -3.06 -0.21 4.43
N ILE A 39 -1.87 -0.38 5.00
CA ILE A 39 -1.44 -1.63 5.63
C ILE A 39 -1.53 -1.43 7.12
N ASP A 40 -2.29 -2.30 7.76
CA ASP A 40 -2.28 -2.46 9.20
C ASP A 40 -1.30 -3.58 9.56
N LEU A 41 -0.21 -3.24 10.24
CA LEU A 41 0.83 -4.20 10.61
C LEU A 41 0.43 -5.09 11.81
N GLU A 42 -0.50 -4.65 12.64
CA GLU A 42 -1.03 -5.44 13.75
C GLU A 42 -1.99 -6.50 13.22
N GLN A 43 -2.94 -6.08 12.40
CA GLN A 43 -3.96 -6.94 11.80
C GLN A 43 -3.43 -7.71 10.59
N ARG A 44 -2.28 -7.31 10.03
CA ARG A 44 -1.69 -7.85 8.79
C ARG A 44 -2.66 -7.77 7.61
N THR A 45 -3.46 -6.72 7.56
CA THR A 45 -4.45 -6.50 6.51
C THR A 45 -4.02 -5.37 5.59
N LEU A 46 -4.41 -5.46 4.32
CA LEU A 46 -4.33 -4.37 3.35
C LEU A 46 -5.76 -3.89 3.09
N GLN A 47 -6.05 -2.66 3.46
CA GLN A 47 -7.30 -1.99 3.12
C GLN A 47 -7.08 -1.16 1.87
N THR A 48 -7.64 -1.60 0.75
CA THR A 48 -7.58 -0.85 -0.51
C THR A 48 -8.51 0.35 -0.45
N ILE A 49 -8.06 1.49 -0.93
CA ILE A 49 -8.97 2.61 -1.21
C ILE A 49 -9.65 2.42 -2.57
N ASP A 50 -10.61 3.28 -2.89
CA ASP A 50 -11.27 3.28 -4.20
C ASP A 50 -10.24 3.26 -5.33
N ASN A 51 -10.38 2.28 -6.22
CA ASN A 51 -9.39 2.01 -7.26
C ASN A 51 -9.32 3.18 -8.26
N PRO A 52 -8.22 3.95 -8.28
CA PRO A 52 -8.08 5.09 -9.20
C PRO A 52 -7.87 4.65 -10.66
N PHE A 53 -7.55 3.37 -10.87
CA PHE A 53 -7.37 2.72 -12.17
C PHE A 53 -8.54 1.81 -12.53
N GLY A 54 -9.64 1.83 -11.77
CA GLY A 54 -10.84 1.05 -12.07
C GLY A 54 -11.36 1.38 -13.47
N THR A 55 -12.02 0.42 -14.11
CA THR A 55 -12.67 0.65 -15.41
C THR A 55 -13.57 1.87 -15.31
N ARG A 56 -13.23 2.96 -15.99
CA ARG A 56 -14.21 3.98 -16.36
C ARG A 56 -15.12 3.33 -17.39
N LEU A 57 -16.31 2.94 -16.97
CA LEU A 57 -17.42 2.62 -17.88
C LEU A 57 -17.97 3.92 -18.46
#